data_AF-A0A329ZK13-F1
#
_entry.id   AF-A0A329ZK13-F1
#
_cell.length_a   1.000
_cell.length_b   1.000
_cell.length_c   1.000
_cell.angle_alpha   90.00
_cell.angle_beta   90.00
_cell.angle_gamma   90.00
#
_symmetry.space_group_name_H-M   'P 1'
#
loop_
_entity.id
_entity.type
_entity.pdbx_description
1 polymer ?
#
loop_
_entity_poly.entity_id
_entity_poly.type
_entity_poly.pdbx_seq_one_letter_code
_entity_poly.pdbx_strand_id
1 'polypeptide(L)'
;MFEQTISSLQSFTNISDELKTLVKNDGISIKLAGLQSKNKLSFLHLPNGELLRCFAYIQEISHQYFQDYGAPRLHFCYCDDLDMAVKSKNPHLILIRTNRNNFAFNVYQGHTLTGSFCDYPLPLCGKCTHIFKTYINTKSTFVDSQQFEKLVFASLE
;
A
#
# COMPACT_ATOMS: atom_id res chain seq x y z
N MET A 1 -6.68 -29.93 -23.47
CA MET A 1 -7.31 -28.72 -22.89
C MET A 1 -6.47 -28.11 -21.77
N PHE A 2 -5.85 -28.90 -20.88
CA PHE A 2 -4.97 -28.40 -19.79
C PHE A 2 -3.66 -27.76 -20.28
N GLU A 3 -3.05 -28.30 -21.34
CA GLU A 3 -1.82 -27.73 -21.93
C GLU A 3 -2.03 -26.35 -22.57
N GLN A 4 -3.22 -26.08 -23.10
CA GLN A 4 -3.56 -24.76 -23.62
C GLN A 4 -3.71 -23.74 -22.49
N THR A 5 -4.27 -24.13 -21.34
CA THR A 5 -4.33 -23.26 -20.14
C THR A 5 -2.94 -22.97 -19.59
N ILE A 6 -2.03 -23.97 -19.55
CA ILE A 6 -0.64 -23.76 -19.12
C ILE A 6 0.15 -22.91 -20.12
N SER A 7 -0.06 -23.10 -21.43
CA SER A 7 0.58 -22.28 -22.47
C SER A 7 0.06 -20.83 -22.47
N SER A 8 -1.23 -20.61 -22.21
CA SER A 8 -1.78 -19.27 -21.95
C SER A 8 -1.23 -18.67 -20.66
N LEU A 9 -0.86 -19.47 -19.67
CA LEU A 9 -0.15 -18.99 -18.46
C LEU A 9 1.32 -18.66 -18.73
N GLN A 10 1.97 -19.25 -19.73
CA GLN A 10 3.35 -18.89 -20.12
C GLN A 10 3.45 -17.49 -20.75
N SER A 11 2.36 -16.95 -21.30
CA SER A 11 2.28 -15.53 -21.69
C SER A 11 2.09 -14.56 -20.51
N PHE A 12 2.00 -15.05 -19.27
CA PHE A 12 1.89 -14.22 -18.06
C PHE A 12 3.24 -13.65 -17.59
N THR A 13 4.34 -13.93 -18.31
CA THR A 13 5.67 -13.35 -18.01
C THR A 13 5.63 -11.82 -17.97
N ASN A 14 4.79 -11.18 -18.80
CA ASN A 14 4.61 -9.73 -18.79
C ASN A 14 3.69 -9.21 -17.67
N ILE A 15 2.85 -10.05 -17.05
CA ILE A 15 1.91 -9.57 -16.03
C ILE A 15 2.64 -9.10 -14.78
N SER A 16 3.77 -9.72 -14.43
CA SER A 16 4.56 -9.24 -13.28
C SER A 16 5.10 -7.82 -13.53
N ASP A 17 5.49 -7.50 -14.77
CA ASP A 17 5.98 -6.17 -15.13
C ASP A 17 4.85 -5.14 -15.28
N GLU A 18 3.68 -5.56 -15.77
CA GLU A 18 2.46 -4.76 -15.76
C GLU A 18 2.01 -4.44 -14.33
N LEU A 19 1.98 -5.43 -13.43
CA LEU A 19 1.68 -5.22 -12.01
C LEU A 19 2.72 -4.31 -11.35
N LYS A 20 4.02 -4.49 -11.63
CA LYS A 20 5.05 -3.55 -11.16
C LYS A 20 4.79 -2.13 -11.64
N THR A 21 4.32 -1.96 -12.87
CA THR A 21 3.99 -0.66 -13.46
C THR A 21 2.73 -0.07 -12.83
N LEU A 22 1.67 -0.85 -12.63
CA LEU A 22 0.43 -0.44 -12.00
C LEU A 22 0.63 -0.07 -10.53
N VAL A 23 1.31 -0.91 -9.74
CA VAL A 23 1.66 -0.59 -8.34
C VAL A 23 2.50 0.68 -8.26
N LYS A 24 3.37 0.90 -9.26
CA LYS A 24 4.17 2.13 -9.35
C LYS A 24 3.31 3.33 -9.72
N ASN A 25 2.33 3.21 -10.61
CA ASN A 25 1.65 4.35 -11.23
C ASN A 25 0.31 4.71 -10.58
N ASP A 26 -0.51 3.73 -10.27
CA ASP A 26 -1.92 3.92 -9.92
C ASP A 26 -2.28 3.21 -8.61
N GLY A 27 -1.41 2.31 -8.15
CA GLY A 27 -1.72 1.36 -7.09
C GLY A 27 -2.58 0.21 -7.61
N ILE A 28 -2.72 -0.84 -6.79
CA ILE A 28 -3.53 -2.01 -7.10
C ILE A 28 -4.40 -2.35 -5.91
N SER A 29 -5.68 -2.61 -6.16
CA SER A 29 -6.57 -3.12 -5.11
C SER A 29 -6.06 -4.45 -4.56
N ILE A 30 -6.05 -4.60 -3.25
CA ILE A 30 -5.70 -5.86 -2.58
C ILE A 30 -6.60 -7.03 -3.02
N LYS A 31 -7.79 -6.75 -3.58
CA LYS A 31 -8.66 -7.79 -4.13
C LYS A 31 -8.09 -8.44 -5.39
N LEU A 32 -7.30 -7.67 -6.14
CA LEU A 32 -6.66 -8.12 -7.38
C LEU A 32 -5.26 -8.67 -7.13
N ALA A 33 -4.74 -8.49 -5.91
CA ALA A 33 -3.33 -8.72 -5.60
C ALA A 33 -3.15 -9.17 -4.15
N GLY A 34 -2.54 -10.33 -3.93
CA GLY A 34 -2.37 -10.88 -2.59
C GLY A 34 -1.39 -10.07 -1.75
N LEU A 35 -1.81 -9.65 -0.55
CA LEU A 35 -0.93 -9.07 0.46
C LEU A 35 -0.32 -10.18 1.30
N GLN A 36 1.02 -10.25 1.31
CA GLN A 36 1.78 -11.15 2.15
C GLN A 36 2.49 -10.36 3.26
N SER A 37 2.44 -10.88 4.48
CA SER A 37 3.22 -10.37 5.60
C SER A 37 4.52 -11.16 5.72
N LYS A 38 5.67 -10.46 5.71
CA LYS A 38 6.98 -11.04 6.01
C LYS A 38 7.74 -10.07 6.92
N ASN A 39 8.26 -10.56 8.05
CA ASN A 39 8.90 -9.72 9.07
C ASN A 39 8.03 -8.53 9.52
N LYS A 40 6.70 -8.72 9.58
CA LYS A 40 5.69 -7.68 9.86
C LYS A 40 5.56 -6.57 8.81
N LEU A 41 6.24 -6.67 7.66
CA LEU A 41 6.10 -5.74 6.54
C LEU A 41 5.11 -6.25 5.51
N SER A 42 4.53 -5.31 4.79
CA SER A 42 3.58 -5.53 3.71
C SER A 42 4.30 -5.76 2.37
N PHE A 43 4.03 -6.91 1.75
CA PHE A 43 4.52 -7.24 0.41
C PHE A 43 3.36 -7.61 -0.52
N LEU A 44 3.47 -7.18 -1.77
CA LEU A 44 2.72 -7.74 -2.86
C LEU A 44 3.44 -8.97 -3.40
N HIS A 45 2.73 -10.08 -3.52
CA HIS A 45 3.22 -11.29 -4.17
C HIS A 45 2.93 -11.25 -5.68
N LEU A 46 3.98 -11.24 -6.50
CA LEU A 46 3.88 -11.23 -7.95
C LEU A 46 3.76 -12.65 -8.53
N PRO A 47 3.13 -12.84 -9.70
CA PRO A 47 3.00 -14.15 -10.34
C PRO A 47 4.32 -14.88 -10.61
N ASN A 48 5.41 -14.14 -10.80
CA ASN A 48 6.75 -14.70 -10.98
C ASN A 48 7.45 -15.12 -9.67
N GLY A 49 6.76 -15.03 -8.52
CA GLY A 49 7.29 -15.38 -7.21
C GLY A 49 8.09 -14.26 -6.52
N GLU A 50 8.27 -13.11 -7.16
CA GLU A 50 8.89 -11.95 -6.53
C GLU A 50 7.96 -11.33 -5.48
N LEU A 51 8.57 -10.78 -4.42
CA LEU A 51 7.88 -9.99 -3.40
C LEU A 51 8.22 -8.52 -3.57
N LEU A 52 7.21 -7.70 -3.86
CA LEU A 52 7.36 -6.27 -4.00
C LEU A 52 6.93 -5.57 -2.70
N ARG A 53 7.84 -4.80 -2.09
CA ARG A 53 7.52 -3.96 -0.93
C ARG A 53 6.51 -2.89 -1.35
N CYS A 54 5.44 -2.74 -0.58
CA CYS A 54 4.36 -1.81 -0.88
C CYS A 54 3.83 -1.14 0.39
N PHE A 55 3.34 0.08 0.23
CA PHE A 55 2.44 0.69 1.21
C PHE A 55 1.01 0.26 0.92
N ALA A 56 0.18 0.28 1.96
CA ALA A 56 -1.25 0.09 1.87
C ALA A 56 -1.98 1.31 2.44
N TYR A 57 -3.07 1.72 1.81
CA TYR A 57 -3.95 2.76 2.33
C TYR A 57 -5.39 2.61 1.77
N ILE A 58 -6.35 3.31 2.38
CA ILE A 58 -7.74 3.33 1.94
C ILE A 58 -7.96 4.52 0.99
N GLN A 59 -8.32 4.24 -0.26
CA GLN A 59 -8.50 5.26 -1.31
C GLN A 59 -9.84 6.01 -1.20
N GLU A 60 -10.87 5.40 -0.61
CA GLU A 60 -12.17 6.04 -0.42
C GLU A 60 -12.62 5.89 1.02
N ILE A 61 -12.91 7.02 1.65
CA ILE A 61 -13.38 7.09 3.05
C ILE A 61 -14.69 7.85 3.14
N SER A 62 -15.44 7.60 4.21
CA SER A 62 -16.67 8.35 4.48
C SER A 62 -16.35 9.75 4.99
N HIS A 63 -17.26 10.70 4.74
CA HIS A 63 -17.19 12.06 5.27
C HIS A 63 -17.11 12.05 6.81
N GLN A 64 -17.87 11.18 7.47
CA GLN A 64 -17.80 11.02 8.93
C GLN A 64 -16.40 10.60 9.38
N TYR A 65 -15.80 9.59 8.72
CA TYR A 65 -14.44 9.17 9.02
C TYR A 65 -13.45 10.33 8.85
N PHE A 66 -13.58 11.10 7.76
CA PHE A 66 -12.71 12.24 7.50
C PHE A 66 -12.83 13.34 8.56
N GLN A 67 -14.04 13.62 9.05
CA GLN A 67 -14.24 14.59 10.14
C GLN A 67 -13.63 14.11 11.47
N ASP A 68 -13.77 12.83 11.79
CA ASP A 68 -13.32 12.27 13.07
C ASP A 68 -11.81 11.99 13.11
N TYR A 69 -11.24 11.53 11.98
CA TYR A 69 -9.88 10.98 11.92
C TYR A 69 -8.97 11.65 10.89
N GLY A 70 -9.51 12.52 10.03
CA GLY A 70 -8.78 13.17 8.95
C GLY A 70 -8.50 12.24 7.76
N ALA A 71 -7.39 12.52 7.07
CA ALA A 71 -6.94 11.74 5.90
C ALA A 71 -6.69 10.26 6.25
N PRO A 72 -6.83 9.34 5.28
CA PRO A 72 -6.54 7.93 5.51
C PRO A 72 -5.06 7.73 5.87
N ARG A 73 -4.78 6.65 6.59
CA ARG A 73 -3.43 6.35 7.08
C ARG A 73 -2.70 5.44 6.11
N LEU A 74 -1.39 5.65 6.02
CA LEU A 74 -0.47 4.82 5.25
C LEU A 74 0.10 3.71 6.14
N HIS A 75 0.14 2.49 5.62
CA HIS A 75 0.58 1.30 6.32
C HIS A 75 1.70 0.60 5.54
N PHE A 76 2.91 0.55 6.09
CA PHE A 76 4.01 -0.27 5.54
C PHE A 76 4.16 -1.61 6.27
N CYS A 77 3.50 -1.73 7.40
CA CYS A 77 3.56 -2.84 8.32
C CYS A 77 2.17 -3.48 8.45
N TYR A 78 2.14 -4.80 8.66
CA TYR A 78 0.92 -5.56 8.91
C TYR A 78 0.43 -5.33 10.35
N CYS A 79 0.03 -4.09 10.63
CA CYS A 79 -0.55 -3.66 11.91
C CYS A 79 -2.05 -3.96 11.97
N ASP A 80 -2.63 -3.88 13.17
CA ASP A 80 -4.03 -4.22 13.42
C ASP A 80 -5.02 -3.45 12.53
N ASP A 81 -4.76 -2.17 12.25
CA ASP A 81 -5.58 -1.36 11.35
C ASP A 81 -5.61 -1.96 9.92
N LEU A 82 -4.43 -2.40 9.44
CA LEU A 82 -4.30 -3.03 8.13
C LEU A 82 -4.91 -4.45 8.14
N ASP A 83 -4.63 -5.24 9.17
CA ASP A 83 -5.21 -6.57 9.34
C ASP A 83 -6.74 -6.53 9.35
N MET A 84 -7.32 -5.56 10.04
CA MET A 84 -8.78 -5.33 10.05
C MET A 84 -9.30 -5.00 8.65
N ALA A 85 -8.65 -4.08 7.92
CA ALA A 85 -9.06 -3.71 6.56
C ALA A 85 -8.95 -4.88 5.56
N VAL A 86 -7.93 -5.74 5.74
CA VAL A 86 -7.75 -6.96 4.94
C VAL A 86 -8.84 -7.98 5.26
N LYS A 87 -9.09 -8.26 6.54
CA LYS A 87 -10.12 -9.21 7.00
C LYS A 87 -11.53 -8.78 6.61
N SER A 88 -11.80 -7.47 6.65
CA SER A 88 -13.08 -6.91 6.20
C SER A 88 -13.23 -6.87 4.67
N LYS A 89 -12.22 -7.31 3.92
CA LYS A 89 -12.17 -7.28 2.45
C LYS A 89 -12.51 -5.90 1.88
N ASN A 90 -11.96 -4.85 2.50
CA ASN A 90 -12.29 -3.47 2.13
C ASN A 90 -12.02 -3.25 0.63
N PRO A 91 -13.03 -2.90 -0.19
CA PRO A 91 -12.86 -2.69 -1.63
C PRO A 91 -11.87 -1.59 -1.99
N HIS A 92 -11.72 -0.61 -1.11
CA HIS A 92 -10.93 0.59 -1.34
C HIS A 92 -9.52 0.48 -0.77
N LEU A 93 -9.11 -0.71 -0.30
CA LEU A 93 -7.74 -0.95 0.15
C LEU A 93 -6.81 -1.13 -1.05
N ILE A 94 -5.90 -0.18 -1.21
CA ILE A 94 -4.95 -0.10 -2.33
C ILE A 94 -3.53 -0.37 -1.83
N LEU A 95 -2.79 -1.15 -2.60
CA LEU A 95 -1.36 -1.37 -2.49
C LEU A 95 -0.63 -0.48 -3.51
N ILE A 96 0.33 0.31 -3.05
CA ILE A 96 1.09 1.24 -3.89
C ILE A 96 2.58 1.10 -3.63
N ARG A 97 3.39 1.38 -4.65
CA ARG A 97 4.84 1.27 -4.54
C ARG A 97 5.35 2.30 -3.57
N THR A 98 6.34 1.85 -2.81
CA THR A 98 7.15 2.62 -1.88
C THR A 98 8.21 3.45 -2.60
N ASN A 99 7.84 4.16 -3.68
CA ASN A 99 8.69 5.22 -4.24
C ASN A 99 7.94 6.55 -4.44
N ARG A 100 6.85 6.77 -3.68
CA ARG A 100 5.90 7.88 -3.85
C ARG A 100 5.40 8.39 -2.49
N ASN A 101 5.29 9.71 -2.38
CA ASN A 101 4.69 10.42 -1.24
C ASN A 101 3.39 11.15 -1.60
N ASN A 102 2.90 10.87 -2.80
CA ASN A 102 1.81 11.59 -3.40
C ASN A 102 0.72 10.55 -3.57
N PHE A 103 -0.29 10.62 -2.73
CA PHE A 103 -1.39 9.67 -2.74
C PHE A 103 -2.67 10.39 -3.11
N ALA A 104 -3.58 9.64 -3.72
CA ALA A 104 -4.91 10.12 -4.04
C ALA A 104 -5.95 9.43 -3.18
N PHE A 105 -6.86 10.19 -2.59
CA PHE A 105 -8.02 9.65 -1.89
C PHE A 105 -9.25 10.55 -2.06
N ASN A 106 -10.42 9.94 -1.94
CA ASN A 106 -11.71 10.59 -2.08
C ASN A 106 -12.53 10.43 -0.79
N VAL A 107 -13.36 11.45 -0.51
CA VAL A 107 -14.25 11.51 0.64
C VAL A 107 -15.69 11.56 0.17
N TYR A 108 -16.49 10.60 0.59
CA TYR A 108 -17.89 10.47 0.17
C TYR A 108 -18.88 10.63 1.32
N GLN A 109 -20.02 11.26 1.04
CA GLN A 109 -21.21 11.24 1.89
C GLN A 109 -22.33 10.52 1.14
N GLY A 110 -22.58 9.26 1.50
CA GLY A 110 -23.42 8.38 0.68
C GLY A 110 -22.77 8.16 -0.69
N HIS A 111 -23.48 8.50 -1.76
CA HIS A 111 -22.97 8.42 -3.14
C HIS A 111 -22.37 9.73 -3.67
N THR A 112 -22.36 10.79 -2.85
CA THR A 112 -21.88 12.11 -3.25
C THR A 112 -20.40 12.27 -2.90
N LEU A 113 -19.58 12.62 -3.89
CA LEU A 113 -18.19 13.02 -3.68
C LEU A 113 -18.17 14.40 -3.01
N THR A 114 -17.62 14.47 -1.81
CA THR A 114 -17.53 15.70 -0.98
C THR A 114 -16.12 16.28 -0.92
N GLY A 115 -15.10 15.47 -1.21
CA GLY A 115 -13.72 15.91 -1.30
C GLY A 115 -12.90 14.97 -2.16
N SER A 116 -12.00 15.53 -2.97
CA SER A 116 -11.03 14.76 -3.76
C SER A 116 -9.66 15.37 -3.52
N PHE A 117 -8.73 14.53 -3.06
CA PHE A 117 -7.39 14.93 -2.70
C PHE A 117 -6.43 14.20 -3.63
N CYS A 118 -5.71 14.95 -4.44
CA CYS A 118 -4.66 14.47 -5.33
C CYS A 118 -3.30 14.92 -4.78
N ASP A 119 -2.26 14.12 -5.02
CA ASP A 119 -0.89 14.40 -4.58
C ASP A 119 -0.75 14.71 -3.08
N TYR A 120 -1.56 14.05 -2.25
CA TYR A 120 -1.61 14.30 -0.82
C TYR A 120 -0.59 13.43 -0.06
N PRO A 121 0.23 13.99 0.85
CA PRO A 121 1.15 13.23 1.68
C PRO A 121 0.42 12.57 2.85
N LEU A 122 0.01 11.31 2.69
CA LEU A 122 -0.75 10.61 3.73
C LEU A 122 0.11 10.37 4.98
N PRO A 123 -0.45 10.61 6.18
CA PRO A 123 0.25 10.31 7.42
C PRO A 123 0.37 8.80 7.62
N LEU A 124 1.49 8.35 8.20
CA LEU A 124 1.63 6.96 8.63
C LEU A 124 0.69 6.65 9.79
N CYS A 125 0.23 5.40 9.88
CA CYS A 125 -0.48 4.95 11.07
C CYS A 125 0.44 4.99 12.30
N GLY A 126 -0.15 5.15 13.50
CA GLY A 126 0.62 5.29 14.74
C GLY A 126 1.53 4.09 15.03
N LYS A 127 1.06 2.86 14.75
CA LYS A 127 1.86 1.64 14.92
C LYS A 127 3.03 1.58 13.96
N CYS A 128 2.80 1.83 12.67
CA CYS A 128 3.88 1.87 11.69
C CYS A 128 4.84 3.05 11.99
N THR A 129 4.37 4.18 12.50
CA THR A 129 5.21 5.28 13.00
C THR A 129 6.07 4.86 14.17
N HIS A 130 5.52 4.11 15.14
CA HIS A 130 6.28 3.63 16.30
C HIS A 130 7.35 2.59 15.90
N ILE A 131 6.97 1.63 15.05
CA ILE A 131 7.89 0.66 14.48
C ILE A 131 9.03 1.40 13.76
N PHE A 132 8.69 2.37 12.92
CA PHE A 132 9.65 3.23 12.24
C PHE A 132 10.57 3.95 13.23
N LYS A 133 10.04 4.66 14.22
CA LYS A 133 10.83 5.37 15.22
C LYS A 133 11.74 4.45 16.01
N THR A 134 11.31 3.23 16.29
CA THR A 134 12.14 2.23 16.98
C THR A 134 13.30 1.77 16.10
N TYR A 135 13.07 1.60 14.79
CA TYR A 135 14.14 1.33 13.82
C TYR A 135 15.06 2.55 13.62
N ILE A 136 14.50 3.76 13.50
CA ILE A 136 15.19 5.00 13.14
C ILE A 136 15.92 5.64 14.33
N ASN A 137 15.49 5.44 15.58
CA ASN A 137 16.26 5.91 16.74
C ASN A 137 17.63 5.22 16.88
N THR A 138 18.00 4.34 15.94
CA THR A 138 19.37 3.86 15.74
C THR A 138 20.18 4.64 14.68
N LYS A 139 19.56 5.49 13.83
CA LYS A 139 20.21 6.36 12.81
C LYS A 139 19.42 7.67 12.52
N SER A 140 20.06 8.82 12.75
CA SER A 140 19.54 10.21 12.78
C SER A 140 18.73 10.78 11.58
N THR A 141 17.70 11.60 11.92
CA THR A 141 16.95 12.72 11.24
C THR A 141 16.74 12.77 9.71
N PHE A 142 15.47 12.98 9.28
CA PHE A 142 15.05 13.04 7.86
C PHE A 142 14.13 14.21 7.51
N VAL A 143 14.24 14.67 6.26
CA VAL A 143 13.62 15.90 5.72
C VAL A 143 12.63 15.60 4.57
N ASP A 144 12.62 14.39 3.98
CA ASP A 144 11.61 14.00 2.98
C ASP A 144 11.29 12.49 2.93
N SER A 145 10.26 12.17 2.17
CA SER A 145 9.66 10.85 1.96
C SER A 145 10.40 9.89 1.02
N GLN A 146 11.23 10.38 0.09
CA GLN A 146 12.11 9.50 -0.70
C GLN A 146 13.26 8.97 0.17
N GLN A 147 13.73 9.77 1.12
CA GLN A 147 14.63 9.28 2.17
C GLN A 147 13.91 8.27 3.06
N PHE A 148 12.66 8.53 3.46
CA PHE A 148 11.82 7.63 4.25
C PHE A 148 11.77 6.20 3.69
N GLU A 149 11.57 6.03 2.38
CA GLU A 149 11.50 4.71 1.74
C GLU A 149 12.86 3.99 1.73
N LYS A 150 13.94 4.72 1.40
CA LYS A 150 15.29 4.15 1.48
C LYS A 150 15.61 3.67 2.89
N LEU A 151 15.16 4.36 3.93
CA LEU A 151 15.50 3.99 5.31
C LEU A 151 14.61 2.90 5.87
N VAL A 152 13.29 2.98 5.65
CA VAL A 152 12.37 1.93 6.07
C VAL A 152 12.83 0.59 5.51
N PHE A 153 13.30 0.54 4.26
CA PHE A 153 13.64 -0.72 3.61
C PHE A 153 15.14 -1.08 3.59
N ALA A 154 16.07 -0.12 3.70
CA ALA A 154 17.50 -0.42 3.87
C ALA A 154 17.90 -0.72 5.33
N SER A 155 17.06 -0.38 6.32
CA SER A 155 17.29 -0.75 7.73
C SER A 155 16.81 -2.17 8.08
N LEU A 156 16.19 -2.87 7.12
CA LEU A 156 15.58 -4.20 7.29
C LEU A 156 16.32 -5.29 6.49
N GLU A 157 17.52 -4.98 6.01
CA GLU A 157 18.52 -5.88 5.41
C GLU A 157 19.69 -6.06 6.38
#